data_AF-A0A6V7HSG2-F1
#
_entry.id   AF-A0A6V7HSG2-F1
#
_cell.length_a   1.000
_cell.length_b   1.000
_cell.length_c   1.000
_cell.angle_alpha   90.00
_cell.angle_beta   90.00
_cell.angle_gamma   90.00
#
_symmetry.space_group_name_H-M   'P 1'
#
loop_
_entity.id
_entity.type
_entity.pdbx_description
1 polymer ?
#
loop_
_entity_poly.entity_id
_entity_poly.type
_entity_poly.pdbx_seq_one_letter_code
_entity_poly.pdbx_strand_id
1 'polypeptide(L)'
;ILVLQRIISATEDRLSVTTTPNSSQNITITSTNTTTITNSTWNTTTKPMERITVNLEHVVLMDNLIISSHVAILIAAEMVSYFLIAWSAALNLRTATRLRAACLALAYKKLIKSSVRYTAPVHQTLTYFVPDSSTLYELITNGPLIFSGPLILLLSSMFIWYSMGHWALIGIAVMIILYLGLILSAYLTKIFATRAMKFSLQRISLLQEFIEKICLAKIGKYDKRFVAGIKEIREQELSEMKLGALSEGWSLCMVHVIPIVTVSAMTMAYLITHNYIVSAD
;
A
#
# COMPACT_ATOMS: atom_id res chain seq x y z
N ILE A 1 1.06 -3.32 16.66
CA ILE A 1 2.46 -3.55 17.13
C ILE A 1 2.51 -3.65 18.66
N LEU A 2 2.10 -2.65 19.45
CA LEU A 2 2.10 -2.75 20.93
C LEU A 2 1.25 -3.91 21.48
N VAL A 3 0.07 -4.15 20.91
CA VAL A 3 -0.77 -5.31 21.26
C VAL A 3 -0.12 -6.63 20.84
N LEU A 4 0.58 -6.63 19.69
CA LEU A 4 1.35 -7.78 19.22
C LEU A 4 2.55 -8.08 20.13
N GLN A 5 3.26 -7.05 20.62
CA GLN A 5 4.33 -7.21 21.62
C GLN A 5 3.79 -7.75 22.94
N ARG A 6 2.59 -7.33 23.36
CA ARG A 6 1.90 -7.89 24.54
C ARG A 6 1.51 -9.36 24.33
N ILE A 7 1.02 -9.72 23.14
CA ILE A 7 0.69 -11.11 22.78
C ILE A 7 1.97 -11.97 22.72
N ILE A 8 3.06 -11.45 22.13
CA ILE A 8 4.35 -12.14 22.04
C ILE A 8 4.96 -12.34 23.44
N SER A 9 5.01 -11.29 24.26
CA SER A 9 5.46 -11.37 25.66
C SER A 9 4.63 -12.38 26.46
N ALA A 10 3.30 -12.34 26.33
CA ALA A 10 2.41 -13.31 26.98
C ALA A 10 2.58 -14.74 26.44
N THR A 11 3.10 -14.91 25.22
CA THR A 11 3.43 -16.23 24.63
C THR A 11 4.81 -16.71 25.08
N GLU A 12 5.77 -15.80 25.24
CA GLU A 12 7.12 -16.09 25.75
C GLU A 12 7.08 -16.48 27.24
N ASP A 13 6.23 -15.83 28.03
CA ASP A 13 5.93 -16.20 29.42
C ASP A 13 5.31 -17.61 29.54
N ARG A 14 4.59 -18.10 28.52
CA ARG A 14 4.11 -19.49 28.48
C ARG A 14 5.21 -20.51 28.24
N LEU A 15 6.22 -20.14 27.44
CA LEU A 15 7.35 -21.01 27.13
C LEU A 15 8.24 -21.20 28.37
N SER A 16 8.45 -20.14 29.16
CA SER A 16 9.24 -20.22 30.41
C SER A 16 8.55 -21.07 31.50
N VAL A 17 7.22 -20.99 31.64
CA VAL A 17 6.44 -21.79 32.60
C VAL A 17 6.35 -23.27 32.19
N THR A 18 6.26 -23.57 30.89
CA THR A 18 6.23 -24.96 30.39
C THR A 18 7.60 -25.65 30.50
N THR A 19 8.70 -24.88 30.52
CA THR A 19 10.07 -25.41 30.68
C THR A 19 10.45 -25.69 32.14
N THR A 20 9.61 -25.31 33.11
CA THR A 20 9.83 -25.53 34.55
C THR A 20 8.83 -26.51 35.18
N PRO A 21 8.80 -27.78 34.70
CA PRO A 21 8.61 -28.89 35.62
C PRO A 21 9.56 -30.05 35.30
N ASN A 22 10.87 -29.90 35.55
CA ASN A 22 11.73 -31.08 35.76
C ASN A 22 13.00 -30.84 36.58
N SER A 23 13.00 -29.88 37.51
CA SER A 23 14.11 -29.71 38.47
C SER A 23 13.79 -30.31 39.83
N SER A 24 13.31 -31.56 39.87
CA SER A 24 13.36 -32.42 41.07
C SER A 24 12.64 -33.75 40.81
N GLN A 25 13.34 -34.75 40.27
CA GLN A 25 13.27 -36.15 40.73
C GLN A 25 14.31 -37.01 39.99
N ASN A 26 15.33 -37.43 40.75
CA ASN A 26 16.46 -38.28 40.39
C ASN A 26 16.04 -39.66 39.85
N ILE A 27 16.80 -40.23 38.92
CA ILE A 27 17.18 -41.66 38.97
C ILE A 27 18.64 -41.83 38.45
N THR A 28 19.60 -41.72 39.36
CA THR A 28 20.90 -42.38 39.19
C THR A 28 20.69 -43.86 39.48
N ILE A 29 20.76 -44.70 38.46
CA ILE A 29 20.80 -46.15 38.64
C ILE A 29 22.20 -46.48 39.16
N THR A 30 22.31 -46.76 40.45
CA THR A 30 23.44 -47.52 41.00
C THR A 30 22.85 -48.67 41.79
N SER A 31 23.11 -49.86 41.27
CA SER A 31 22.77 -51.14 41.87
C SER A 31 23.39 -51.27 43.26
N THR A 32 22.60 -51.63 44.28
CA THR A 32 22.64 -52.91 45.00
C THR A 32 22.18 -52.77 46.47
N ASN A 33 21.37 -53.76 46.86
CA ASN A 33 21.30 -54.40 48.19
C ASN A 33 20.27 -53.97 49.27
N THR A 34 19.38 -54.96 49.50
CA THR A 34 18.78 -55.48 50.77
C THR A 34 17.59 -54.77 51.44
N THR A 35 16.44 -55.49 51.41
CA THR A 35 15.46 -55.78 52.49
C THR A 35 14.96 -54.61 53.35
N THR A 36 13.66 -54.36 53.55
CA THR A 36 12.70 -55.21 54.29
C THR A 36 11.30 -54.53 54.26
N ILE A 37 10.26 -55.36 54.40
CA ILE A 37 8.81 -55.13 54.45
C ILE A 37 8.37 -53.98 55.40
N THR A 38 7.31 -53.23 55.05
CA THR A 38 6.08 -53.06 55.86
C THR A 38 4.99 -52.25 55.13
N ASN A 39 3.77 -52.80 55.17
CA ASN A 39 2.51 -52.18 54.79
C ASN A 39 2.19 -50.98 55.69
N SER A 40 1.79 -49.84 55.11
CA SER A 40 0.86 -48.94 55.78
C SER A 40 -0.09 -48.29 54.78
N THR A 41 -1.36 -48.60 54.99
CA THR A 41 -2.54 -48.01 54.37
C THR A 41 -2.72 -46.59 54.91
N TRP A 42 -2.53 -45.58 54.07
CA TRP A 42 -3.12 -44.24 54.27
C TRP A 42 -3.59 -43.67 52.94
N ASN A 43 -4.84 -44.00 52.61
CA ASN A 43 -5.71 -43.26 51.71
C ASN A 43 -5.84 -41.80 52.17
N THR A 44 -4.96 -40.88 51.77
CA THR A 44 -5.18 -39.43 51.97
C THR A 44 -4.24 -38.53 51.15
N THR A 45 -4.09 -38.73 49.83
CA THR A 45 -3.28 -37.76 49.04
C THR A 45 -3.63 -37.61 47.56
N THR A 46 -4.87 -37.89 47.11
CA THR A 46 -5.29 -37.56 45.74
C THR A 46 -5.83 -36.12 45.59
N LYS A 47 -6.35 -35.54 46.69
CA LYS A 47 -6.91 -34.18 46.70
C LYS A 47 -5.94 -33.03 46.36
N PRO A 48 -4.64 -33.05 46.73
CA PRO A 48 -3.74 -31.95 46.36
C PRO A 48 -3.34 -32.02 44.89
N MET A 49 -3.10 -33.21 44.31
CA MET A 49 -2.76 -33.34 42.89
C MET A 49 -3.93 -32.96 41.98
N GLU A 50 -5.16 -33.39 42.29
CA GLU A 50 -6.36 -33.01 41.52
C GLU A 50 -6.62 -31.50 41.59
N ARG A 51 -6.45 -30.88 42.77
CA ARG A 51 -6.61 -29.43 42.96
C ARG A 51 -5.53 -28.63 42.22
N ILE A 52 -4.31 -29.16 42.08
CA ILE A 52 -3.22 -28.55 41.31
C ILE A 52 -3.48 -28.68 39.81
N THR A 53 -3.90 -29.85 39.31
CA THR A 53 -4.29 -30.01 37.88
C THR A 53 -5.49 -29.14 37.51
N VAL A 54 -6.49 -29.02 38.39
CA VAL A 54 -7.66 -28.15 38.15
C VAL A 54 -7.27 -26.67 38.22
N ASN A 55 -6.36 -26.25 39.11
CA ASN A 55 -5.86 -24.87 39.12
C ASN A 55 -5.05 -24.55 37.86
N LEU A 56 -4.20 -25.47 37.41
CA LEU A 56 -3.37 -25.31 36.22
C LEU A 56 -4.22 -25.26 34.95
N GLU A 57 -5.24 -26.11 34.83
CA GLU A 57 -6.21 -26.07 33.74
C GLU A 57 -6.98 -24.75 33.74
N HIS A 58 -7.38 -24.24 34.92
CA HIS A 58 -8.07 -22.96 35.04
C HIS A 58 -7.16 -21.78 34.69
N VAL A 59 -5.88 -21.78 35.10
CA VAL A 59 -4.91 -20.73 34.75
C VAL A 59 -4.61 -20.73 33.26
N VAL A 60 -4.37 -21.90 32.66
CA VAL A 60 -4.13 -22.03 31.22
C VAL A 60 -5.37 -21.61 30.40
N LEU A 61 -6.58 -21.93 30.88
CA LEU A 61 -7.84 -21.53 30.26
C LEU A 61 -8.08 -20.02 30.37
N MET A 62 -7.78 -19.40 31.52
CA MET A 62 -7.85 -17.94 31.68
C MET A 62 -6.86 -17.22 30.75
N ASP A 63 -5.64 -17.71 30.61
CA ASP A 63 -4.66 -17.11 29.71
C ASP A 63 -5.05 -17.29 28.23
N ASN A 64 -5.69 -18.42 27.86
CA ASN A 64 -6.19 -18.66 26.50
C ASN A 64 -7.36 -17.72 26.18
N LEU A 65 -8.21 -17.44 27.18
CA LEU A 65 -9.31 -16.50 27.07
C LEU A 65 -8.81 -15.06 26.90
N ILE A 66 -7.73 -14.68 27.60
CA ILE A 66 -7.10 -13.36 27.46
C ILE A 66 -6.52 -13.17 26.06
N ILE A 67 -5.76 -14.15 25.56
CA ILE A 67 -5.18 -14.10 24.20
C ILE A 67 -6.31 -14.05 23.14
N SER A 68 -7.35 -14.88 23.29
CA SER A 68 -8.51 -14.88 22.39
C SER A 68 -9.23 -13.52 22.37
N SER A 69 -9.43 -12.90 23.54
CA SER A 69 -10.02 -11.56 23.68
C SER A 69 -9.19 -10.49 22.96
N HIS A 70 -7.86 -10.49 23.14
CA HIS A 70 -6.97 -9.53 22.47
C HIS A 70 -6.97 -9.71 20.94
N VAL A 71 -6.98 -10.95 20.46
CA VAL A 71 -7.08 -11.24 19.02
C VAL A 71 -8.43 -10.77 18.46
N ALA A 72 -9.54 -11.02 19.19
CA ALA A 72 -10.87 -10.56 18.79
C ALA A 72 -10.95 -9.02 18.72
N ILE A 73 -10.35 -8.31 19.68
CA ILE A 73 -10.27 -6.84 19.68
C ILE A 73 -9.47 -6.35 18.47
N LEU A 74 -8.35 -6.99 18.14
CA LEU A 74 -7.52 -6.61 16.99
C LEU A 74 -8.27 -6.82 15.67
N ILE A 75 -8.97 -7.94 15.52
CA ILE A 75 -9.81 -8.21 14.34
C ILE A 75 -10.94 -7.17 14.25
N ALA A 76 -11.64 -6.89 15.36
CA ALA A 76 -12.71 -5.91 15.38
C ALA A 76 -12.20 -4.50 15.00
N ALA A 77 -11.04 -4.10 15.53
CA ALA A 77 -10.42 -2.81 15.21
C ALA A 77 -10.04 -2.70 13.72
N GLU A 78 -9.51 -3.77 13.14
CA GLU A 78 -9.16 -3.81 11.71
C GLU A 78 -10.40 -3.76 10.82
N MET A 79 -11.45 -4.51 11.18
CA MET A 79 -12.74 -4.50 10.48
C MET A 79 -13.38 -3.12 10.50
N VAL A 80 -13.36 -2.43 11.65
CA VAL A 80 -13.85 -1.05 11.76
C VAL A 80 -13.01 -0.11 10.91
N SER A 81 -11.69 -0.25 10.89
CA SER A 81 -10.79 0.59 10.10
C SER A 81 -11.06 0.45 8.60
N TYR A 82 -11.17 -0.78 8.07
CA TYR A 82 -11.52 -1.01 6.66
C TYR A 82 -12.91 -0.48 6.33
N PHE A 83 -13.89 -0.67 7.22
CA PHE A 83 -15.22 -0.11 7.04
C PHE A 83 -15.18 1.42 6.94
N LEU A 84 -14.44 2.10 7.81
CA LEU A 84 -14.29 3.56 7.79
C LEU A 84 -13.58 4.05 6.52
N ILE A 85 -12.54 3.35 6.06
CA ILE A 85 -11.84 3.67 4.81
C ILE A 85 -12.79 3.53 3.63
N ALA A 86 -13.53 2.42 3.54
CA ALA A 86 -14.50 2.18 2.48
C ALA A 86 -15.64 3.21 2.50
N TRP A 87 -16.14 3.54 3.69
CA TRP A 87 -17.17 4.56 3.88
C TRP A 87 -16.68 5.94 3.44
N SER A 88 -15.48 6.34 3.85
CA SER A 88 -14.86 7.60 3.44
C SER A 88 -14.68 7.67 1.93
N ALA A 89 -14.21 6.59 1.30
CA ALA A 89 -14.08 6.49 -0.15
C ALA A 89 -15.43 6.62 -0.87
N ALA A 90 -16.48 5.96 -0.37
CA ALA A 90 -17.83 6.05 -0.92
C ALA A 90 -18.40 7.48 -0.81
N LEU A 91 -18.16 8.16 0.33
CA LEU A 91 -18.55 9.55 0.51
C LEU A 91 -17.81 10.48 -0.47
N ASN A 92 -16.49 10.31 -0.62
CA ASN A 92 -15.69 11.13 -1.53
C ASN A 92 -16.10 10.93 -3.00
N LEU A 93 -16.40 9.69 -3.39
CA LEU A 93 -16.91 9.39 -4.73
C LEU A 93 -18.27 10.06 -4.98
N ARG A 94 -19.16 10.03 -3.98
CA ARG A 94 -20.49 10.65 -4.08
C ARG A 94 -20.42 12.17 -4.15
N THR A 95 -19.51 12.80 -3.41
CA THR A 95 -19.32 14.26 -3.47
C THR A 95 -18.65 14.66 -4.79
N ALA A 96 -17.63 13.94 -5.24
CA ALA A 96 -16.93 14.19 -6.49
C ALA A 96 -17.87 14.10 -7.71
N THR A 97 -18.70 13.05 -7.78
CA THR A 97 -19.69 12.90 -8.87
C THR A 97 -20.73 14.01 -8.87
N ARG A 98 -21.26 14.41 -7.71
CA ARG A 98 -22.20 15.53 -7.58
C ARG A 98 -21.57 16.86 -7.99
N LEU A 99 -20.33 17.11 -7.57
CA LEU A 99 -19.61 18.33 -7.91
C LEU A 99 -19.32 18.40 -9.41
N ARG A 100 -18.85 17.30 -10.02
CA ARG A 100 -18.68 17.20 -11.47
C ARG A 100 -19.99 17.49 -12.21
N ALA A 101 -21.08 16.83 -11.83
CA ALA A 101 -22.38 17.01 -12.47
C ALA A 101 -22.91 18.45 -12.32
N ALA A 102 -22.78 19.04 -11.14
CA ALA A 102 -23.15 20.44 -10.90
C ALA A 102 -22.30 21.41 -11.75
N CYS A 103 -21.00 21.17 -11.86
CA CYS A 103 -20.07 21.97 -12.66
C CYS A 103 -20.45 21.95 -14.15
N LEU A 104 -20.71 20.76 -14.71
CA LEU A 104 -21.20 20.57 -16.08
C LEU A 104 -22.57 21.23 -16.30
N ALA A 105 -23.52 21.08 -15.37
CA ALA A 105 -24.84 21.69 -15.48
C ALA A 105 -24.77 23.23 -15.43
N LEU A 106 -23.93 23.80 -14.57
CA LEU A 106 -23.70 25.24 -14.49
C LEU A 106 -23.03 25.77 -15.75
N ALA A 107 -22.02 25.07 -16.26
CA ALA A 107 -21.37 25.41 -17.52
C ALA A 107 -22.37 25.41 -18.67
N TYR A 108 -23.18 24.35 -18.82
CA TYR A 108 -24.22 24.27 -19.83
C TYR A 108 -25.24 25.41 -19.73
N LYS A 109 -25.77 25.68 -18.53
CA LYS A 109 -26.72 26.78 -18.27
C LYS A 109 -26.12 28.15 -18.62
N LYS A 110 -24.85 28.37 -18.27
CA LYS A 110 -24.12 29.60 -18.60
C LYS A 110 -23.91 29.73 -20.11
N LEU A 111 -23.57 28.64 -20.79
CA LEU A 111 -23.33 28.61 -22.23
C LEU A 111 -24.62 28.86 -23.03
N ILE A 112 -25.77 28.30 -22.64
CA ILE A 112 -27.04 28.63 -23.30
C ILE A 112 -27.36 30.12 -23.15
N LYS A 113 -27.23 30.67 -21.92
CA LYS A 113 -27.47 32.10 -21.68
C LYS A 113 -26.50 32.99 -22.46
N SER A 114 -25.26 32.54 -22.62
CA SER A 114 -24.19 33.26 -23.32
C SER A 114 -24.27 33.12 -24.85
N SER A 115 -24.78 31.98 -25.36
CA SER A 115 -24.96 31.71 -26.79
C SER A 115 -25.93 32.68 -27.46
N VAL A 116 -26.84 33.29 -26.69
CA VAL A 116 -27.68 34.39 -27.19
C VAL A 116 -26.86 35.63 -27.54
N ARG A 117 -25.65 35.80 -26.96
CA ARG A 117 -24.80 36.99 -27.10
C ARG A 117 -23.50 36.74 -27.88
N TYR A 118 -23.02 35.50 -27.97
CA TYR A 118 -21.78 35.13 -28.66
C TYR A 118 -22.07 34.13 -29.78
N THR A 119 -21.40 34.33 -30.92
CA THR A 119 -21.55 33.54 -32.15
C THR A 119 -20.95 32.13 -32.08
N ALA A 120 -20.20 31.82 -31.02
CA ALA A 120 -19.58 30.50 -30.85
C ALA A 120 -20.63 29.46 -30.45
N PRO A 121 -20.68 28.30 -31.12
CA PRO A 121 -21.69 27.29 -30.84
C PRO A 121 -21.44 26.58 -29.50
N VAL A 122 -22.51 26.38 -28.72
CA VAL A 122 -22.46 25.78 -27.36
C VAL A 122 -21.70 24.45 -27.33
N HIS A 123 -21.87 23.61 -28.36
CA HIS A 123 -21.21 22.31 -28.43
C HIS A 123 -19.68 22.42 -28.53
N GLN A 124 -19.15 23.42 -29.23
CA GLN A 124 -17.71 23.62 -29.39
C GLN A 124 -17.07 24.03 -28.06
N THR A 125 -17.73 24.89 -27.28
CA THR A 125 -17.22 25.28 -25.95
C THR A 125 -17.31 24.14 -24.93
N LEU A 126 -18.36 23.32 -24.99
CA LEU A 126 -18.48 22.14 -24.12
C LEU A 126 -17.39 21.10 -24.36
N THR A 127 -16.92 20.93 -25.60
CA THR A 127 -15.84 20.00 -25.94
C THR A 127 -14.54 20.29 -25.17
N TYR A 128 -14.27 21.56 -24.83
CA TYR A 128 -13.11 21.91 -24.00
C TYR A 128 -13.38 21.67 -22.51
N PHE A 129 -14.62 21.86 -22.04
CA PHE A 129 -14.97 21.76 -20.63
C PHE A 129 -15.15 20.32 -20.12
N VAL A 130 -15.66 19.42 -20.97
CA VAL A 130 -15.92 18.02 -20.58
C VAL A 130 -14.63 17.29 -20.15
N PRO A 131 -13.52 17.36 -20.89
CA PRO A 131 -12.25 16.79 -20.46
C PRO A 131 -11.74 17.38 -19.13
N ASP A 132 -11.82 18.70 -18.98
CA ASP A 132 -11.38 19.40 -17.76
C ASP A 132 -12.17 18.94 -16.53
N SER A 133 -13.47 18.67 -16.69
CA SER A 133 -14.31 18.14 -15.62
C SER A 133 -13.89 16.74 -15.15
N SER A 134 -13.21 15.95 -16.00
CA SER A 134 -12.67 14.62 -15.67
C SER A 134 -11.42 14.75 -14.83
N THR A 135 -10.52 15.63 -15.22
CA THR A 135 -9.36 15.98 -14.41
C THR A 135 -9.77 16.53 -13.05
N LEU A 136 -10.78 17.40 -13.00
CA LEU A 136 -11.30 17.94 -11.74
C LEU A 136 -11.91 16.85 -10.85
N TYR A 137 -12.63 15.89 -11.43
CA TYR A 137 -13.19 14.75 -10.71
C TYR A 137 -12.09 13.85 -10.10
N GLU A 138 -11.04 13.56 -10.86
CA GLU A 138 -9.88 12.82 -10.36
C GLU A 138 -9.16 13.57 -9.23
N LEU A 139 -9.04 14.89 -9.34
CA LEU A 139 -8.41 15.73 -8.31
C LEU A 139 -9.20 15.69 -6.99
N ILE A 140 -10.52 15.75 -7.03
CA ILE A 140 -11.35 15.66 -5.82
C ILE A 140 -11.26 14.26 -5.22
N THR A 141 -11.36 13.23 -6.07
CA THR A 141 -11.33 11.83 -5.63
C THR A 141 -9.99 11.47 -4.99
N ASN A 142 -8.88 11.97 -5.54
CA ASN A 142 -7.54 11.74 -5.02
C ASN A 142 -7.07 12.81 -4.02
N GLY A 143 -7.86 13.87 -3.79
CA GLY A 143 -7.51 14.99 -2.92
C GLY A 143 -7.17 14.59 -1.49
N PRO A 144 -8.01 13.76 -0.81
CA PRO A 144 -7.70 13.27 0.53
C PRO A 144 -6.37 12.50 0.60
N LEU A 145 -6.01 11.76 -0.46
CA LEU A 145 -4.75 11.02 -0.52
C LEU A 145 -3.53 11.96 -0.54
N ILE A 146 -3.63 13.10 -1.23
CA ILE A 146 -2.58 14.13 -1.29
C ILE A 146 -2.35 14.73 0.11
N PHE A 147 -3.42 14.93 0.89
CA PHE A 147 -3.30 15.46 2.25
C PHE A 147 -2.86 14.39 3.26
N SER A 148 -3.37 13.17 3.16
CA SER A 148 -3.03 12.08 4.09
C SER A 148 -1.64 11.50 3.86
N GLY A 149 -1.11 11.55 2.62
CA GLY A 149 0.20 11.00 2.27
C GLY A 149 1.38 11.56 3.08
N PRO A 150 1.56 12.89 3.18
CA PRO A 150 2.61 13.47 4.01
C PRO A 150 2.38 13.22 5.50
N LEU A 151 1.12 13.23 5.96
CA LEU A 151 0.78 13.02 7.36
C LEU A 151 1.13 11.59 7.81
N ILE A 152 0.79 10.58 7.00
CA ILE A 152 1.12 9.18 7.30
C ILE A 152 2.63 8.96 7.29
N LEU A 153 3.35 9.61 6.37
CA LEU A 153 4.81 9.50 6.27
C LEU A 153 5.51 10.11 7.50
N LEU A 154 5.04 11.26 7.98
CA LEU A 154 5.57 11.90 9.18
C LEU A 154 5.31 11.07 10.44
N LEU A 155 4.08 10.56 10.59
CA LEU A 155 3.71 9.73 11.74
C LEU A 155 4.49 8.39 11.75
N SER A 156 4.64 7.77 10.59
CA SER A 156 5.45 6.55 10.41
C SER A 156 6.91 6.78 10.76
N SER A 157 7.49 7.88 10.29
CA SER A 157 8.88 8.26 10.59
C SER A 157 9.10 8.48 12.08
N MET A 158 8.18 9.18 12.76
CA MET A 158 8.26 9.38 14.22
C MET A 158 8.17 8.05 14.99
N PHE A 159 7.29 7.14 14.56
CA PHE A 159 7.15 5.83 15.17
C PHE A 159 8.41 4.97 15.00
N ILE A 160 9.00 4.97 13.81
CA ILE A 160 10.20 4.15 13.53
C ILE A 160 11.43 4.69 14.28
N TRP A 161 11.52 6.00 14.42
CA TRP A 161 12.52 6.64 15.28
C TRP A 161 12.42 6.18 16.74
N TYR A 162 11.19 6.17 17.29
CA TYR A 162 10.97 5.72 18.66
C TYR A 162 11.34 4.24 18.86
N SER A 163 11.10 3.39 17.87
CA SER A 163 11.35 1.95 17.98
C SER A 163 12.82 1.55 17.81
N MET A 164 13.59 2.21 16.95
CA MET A 164 14.94 1.78 16.54
C MET A 164 16.04 2.79 16.90
N GLY A 165 15.68 3.95 17.44
CA GLY A 165 16.62 5.02 17.78
C GLY A 165 17.36 5.54 16.55
N HIS A 166 18.66 5.77 16.68
CA HIS A 166 19.50 6.38 15.64
C HIS A 166 19.58 5.56 14.33
N TRP A 167 19.35 4.24 14.38
CA TRP A 167 19.36 3.37 13.19
C TRP A 167 18.21 3.64 12.23
N ALA A 168 17.12 4.21 12.73
CA ALA A 168 15.99 4.65 11.93
C ALA A 168 16.39 5.67 10.84
N LEU A 169 17.40 6.51 11.12
CA LEU A 169 17.88 7.53 10.18
C LEU A 169 18.33 6.95 8.85
N ILE A 170 19.01 5.79 8.88
CA ILE A 170 19.54 5.16 7.67
C ILE A 170 18.39 4.73 6.75
N GLY A 171 17.33 4.14 7.34
CA GLY A 171 16.15 3.72 6.60
C GLY A 171 15.38 4.91 6.04
N ILE A 172 15.21 5.97 6.84
CA ILE A 172 14.56 7.21 6.41
C ILE A 172 15.33 7.86 5.26
N ALA A 173 16.67 7.90 5.31
CA ALA A 173 17.51 8.45 4.25
C ALA A 173 17.36 7.67 2.94
N VAL A 174 17.40 6.33 3.00
CA VAL A 174 17.19 5.46 1.82
C VAL A 174 15.78 5.67 1.24
N MET A 175 14.75 5.72 2.08
CA MET A 175 13.37 5.99 1.63
C MET A 175 13.25 7.30 0.88
N ILE A 176 13.84 8.39 1.41
CA ILE A 176 13.79 9.71 0.79
C ILE A 176 14.46 9.70 -0.59
N ILE A 177 15.64 9.08 -0.71
CA ILE A 177 16.38 8.98 -1.98
C ILE A 177 15.57 8.21 -3.02
N LEU A 178 15.02 7.05 -2.64
CA LEU A 178 14.22 6.24 -3.57
C LEU A 178 12.90 6.92 -3.95
N TYR A 179 12.25 7.62 -3.01
CA TYR A 179 11.05 8.39 -3.29
C TYR A 179 11.32 9.56 -4.25
N LEU A 180 12.48 10.21 -4.15
CA LEU A 180 12.90 11.24 -5.11
C LEU A 180 13.11 10.65 -6.52
N GLY A 181 13.63 9.41 -6.60
CA GLY A 181 13.70 8.65 -7.85
C GLY A 181 12.32 8.35 -8.46
N LEU A 182 11.32 8.00 -7.64
CA LEU A 182 9.94 7.82 -8.10
C LEU A 182 9.36 9.11 -8.69
N ILE A 183 9.57 10.23 -8.02
CA ILE A 183 9.11 11.54 -8.47
C ILE A 183 9.71 11.86 -9.85
N LEU A 184 11.00 11.61 -10.05
CA LEU A 184 11.65 11.80 -11.35
C LEU A 184 11.03 10.90 -12.42
N SER A 185 10.81 9.61 -12.13
CA SER A 185 10.14 8.69 -13.06
C SER A 185 8.71 9.13 -13.39
N ALA A 186 7.97 9.70 -12.44
CA ALA A 186 6.64 10.25 -12.69
C ALA A 186 6.70 11.46 -13.64
N TYR A 187 7.68 12.35 -13.49
CA TYR A 187 7.89 13.47 -14.42
C TYR A 187 8.22 12.99 -15.83
N LEU A 188 9.09 11.99 -15.96
CA LEU A 188 9.40 11.37 -17.26
C LEU A 188 8.14 10.75 -17.89
N THR A 189 7.35 10.01 -17.12
CA THR A 189 6.10 9.42 -17.63
C THR A 189 5.16 10.50 -18.17
N LYS A 190 5.04 11.64 -17.48
CA LYS A 190 4.26 12.80 -17.96
C LYS A 190 4.83 13.42 -19.22
N ILE A 191 6.16 13.51 -19.37
CA ILE A 191 6.77 14.06 -20.58
C ILE A 191 6.47 13.18 -21.79
N PHE A 192 6.60 11.85 -21.65
CA PHE A 192 6.30 10.90 -22.72
C PHE A 192 4.81 10.89 -23.07
N ALA A 193 3.93 10.92 -22.08
CA ALA A 193 2.48 11.01 -22.32
C ALA A 193 2.12 12.29 -23.08
N THR A 194 2.73 13.42 -22.74
CA THR A 194 2.49 14.69 -23.44
C THR A 194 3.00 14.65 -24.88
N ARG A 195 4.17 14.03 -25.13
CA ARG A 195 4.72 13.82 -26.48
C ARG A 195 3.84 12.90 -27.32
N ALA A 196 3.44 11.76 -26.77
CA ALA A 196 2.53 10.83 -27.43
C ALA A 196 1.19 11.50 -27.80
N MET A 197 0.63 12.32 -26.89
CA MET A 197 -0.58 13.09 -27.17
C MET A 197 -0.42 14.09 -28.31
N LYS A 198 0.74 14.76 -28.43
CA LYS A 198 1.03 15.66 -29.56
C LYS A 198 1.00 14.92 -30.90
N PHE A 199 1.66 13.76 -31.00
CA PHE A 199 1.64 12.94 -32.21
C PHE A 199 0.23 12.40 -32.52
N SER A 200 -0.52 12.01 -31.50
CA SER A 200 -1.90 11.55 -31.67
C SER A 200 -2.80 12.66 -32.25
N LEU A 201 -2.67 13.89 -31.74
CA LEU A 201 -3.39 15.05 -32.26
C LEU A 201 -2.98 15.40 -33.70
N GLN A 202 -1.69 15.34 -34.02
CA GLN A 202 -1.20 15.56 -35.38
C GLN A 202 -1.75 14.51 -36.36
N ARG A 203 -1.77 13.24 -35.95
CA ARG A 203 -2.36 12.14 -36.74
C ARG A 203 -3.85 12.40 -37.01
N ILE A 204 -4.62 12.78 -35.99
CA ILE A 204 -6.05 13.08 -36.12
C ILE A 204 -6.27 14.26 -37.07
N SER A 205 -5.47 15.32 -36.96
CA SER A 205 -5.54 16.48 -37.85
C SER A 205 -5.27 16.12 -39.32
N LEU A 206 -4.24 15.31 -39.59
CA LEU A 206 -3.92 14.88 -40.96
C LEU A 206 -4.97 13.95 -41.55
N LEU A 207 -5.52 13.05 -40.72
CA LEU A 207 -6.64 12.21 -41.13
C LEU A 207 -7.86 13.06 -41.50
N GLN A 208 -8.14 14.11 -40.74
CA GLN A 208 -9.23 15.03 -41.04
C GLN A 208 -9.02 15.76 -42.36
N GLU A 209 -7.82 16.31 -42.60
CA GLU A 209 -7.49 16.97 -43.87
C GLU A 209 -7.58 16.01 -45.07
N PHE A 210 -7.14 14.76 -44.88
CA PHE A 210 -7.23 13.74 -45.92
C PHE A 210 -8.69 13.40 -46.27
N ILE A 211 -9.55 13.24 -45.27
CA ILE A 211 -10.98 12.97 -45.48
C ILE A 211 -11.63 14.12 -46.26
N GLU A 212 -11.26 15.37 -45.96
CA GLU A 212 -11.76 16.55 -46.66
C GLU A 212 -11.33 16.59 -48.14
N LYS A 213 -10.13 16.11 -48.47
CA LYS A 213 -9.55 16.14 -49.84
C LYS A 213 -9.54 14.78 -50.56
N ILE A 214 -10.40 13.84 -50.15
CA ILE A 214 -10.34 12.44 -50.60
C ILE A 214 -10.51 12.26 -52.12
N CYS A 215 -11.36 13.06 -52.76
CA CYS A 215 -11.61 12.99 -54.21
C CYS A 215 -10.34 13.34 -55.00
N LEU A 216 -9.65 14.41 -54.62
CA LEU A 216 -8.39 14.84 -55.24
C LEU A 216 -7.29 13.79 -55.07
N ALA A 217 -7.19 13.19 -53.88
CA ALA A 217 -6.22 12.15 -53.61
C ALA A 217 -6.43 10.90 -54.49
N LYS A 218 -7.69 10.56 -54.80
CA LYS A 218 -8.03 9.39 -55.62
C LYS A 218 -7.75 9.62 -57.11
N ILE A 219 -8.12 10.77 -57.65
CA ILE A 219 -7.87 11.14 -59.06
C ILE A 219 -6.36 11.24 -59.31
N GLY A 220 -5.62 11.81 -58.37
CA GLY A 220 -4.16 11.96 -58.44
C GLY A 220 -3.36 10.70 -58.09
N LYS A 221 -4.00 9.58 -57.71
CA LYS A 221 -3.33 8.35 -57.24
C LYS A 221 -2.30 8.60 -56.12
N TYR A 222 -2.56 9.59 -55.26
CA TYR A 222 -1.69 9.97 -54.13
C TYR A 222 -2.03 9.22 -52.83
N ASP A 223 -3.05 8.37 -52.83
CA ASP A 223 -3.53 7.61 -51.68
C ASP A 223 -2.41 6.87 -50.91
N LYS A 224 -1.51 6.19 -51.64
CA LYS A 224 -0.37 5.49 -51.03
C LYS A 224 0.60 6.42 -50.31
N ARG A 225 0.84 7.63 -50.83
CA ARG A 225 1.75 8.60 -50.19
C ARG A 225 1.15 9.18 -48.91
N PHE A 226 -0.14 9.45 -48.89
CA PHE A 226 -0.84 9.89 -47.67
C PHE A 226 -0.83 8.81 -46.57
N VAL A 227 -1.13 7.56 -46.94
CA VAL A 227 -1.09 6.43 -46.01
C VAL A 227 0.31 6.25 -45.43
N ALA A 228 1.36 6.39 -46.25
CA ALA A 228 2.74 6.32 -45.78
C ALA A 228 3.06 7.43 -44.76
N GLY A 229 2.66 8.69 -45.00
CA GLY A 229 2.88 9.78 -44.05
C GLY A 229 2.13 9.62 -42.72
N ILE A 230 0.88 9.14 -42.76
CA ILE A 230 0.12 8.84 -41.53
C ILE A 230 0.75 7.69 -40.76
N LYS A 231 1.27 6.67 -41.46
CA LYS A 231 1.94 5.53 -40.85
C LYS A 231 3.23 5.95 -40.14
N GLU A 232 4.02 6.83 -40.73
CA GLU A 232 5.24 7.37 -40.12
C GLU A 232 4.94 8.06 -38.77
N ILE A 233 3.91 8.92 -38.73
CA ILE A 233 3.49 9.59 -37.49
C ILE A 233 2.96 8.58 -36.47
N ARG A 234 2.25 7.53 -36.93
CA ARG A 234 1.77 6.45 -36.05
C ARG A 234 2.92 5.66 -35.43
N GLU A 235 4.01 5.43 -36.17
CA GLU A 235 5.20 4.75 -35.66
C GLU A 235 5.89 5.60 -34.57
N GLN A 236 5.97 6.92 -34.75
CA GLN A 236 6.47 7.86 -33.73
C GLN A 236 5.55 7.95 -32.49
N GLU A 237 4.23 7.98 -32.68
CA GLU A 237 3.26 7.94 -31.57
C GLU A 237 3.42 6.66 -30.74
N LEU A 238 3.56 5.51 -31.42
CA LEU A 238 3.71 4.22 -30.77
C LEU A 238 5.04 4.07 -30.03
N SER A 239 6.14 4.63 -30.55
CA SER A 239 7.43 4.59 -29.86
C SER A 239 7.38 5.37 -28.54
N GLU A 240 6.84 6.59 -28.56
CA GLU A 240 6.65 7.43 -27.37
C GLU A 240 5.69 6.79 -26.37
N MET A 241 4.61 6.15 -26.85
CA MET A 241 3.68 5.43 -25.99
C MET A 241 4.32 4.22 -25.32
N LYS A 242 5.19 3.48 -26.02
CA LYS A 242 5.96 2.35 -25.44
C LYS A 242 6.94 2.83 -24.37
N LEU A 243 7.65 3.93 -24.63
CA LEU A 243 8.58 4.54 -23.67
C LEU A 243 7.83 5.02 -22.41
N GLY A 244 6.68 5.66 -22.60
CA GLY A 244 5.79 6.07 -21.50
C GLY A 244 5.32 4.88 -20.66
N ALA A 245 4.84 3.82 -21.30
CA ALA A 245 4.39 2.60 -20.61
C ALA A 245 5.53 1.89 -19.86
N LEU A 246 6.74 1.88 -20.42
CA LEU A 246 7.92 1.33 -19.75
C LEU A 246 8.28 2.14 -18.49
N SER A 247 8.24 3.47 -18.58
CA SER A 247 8.49 4.36 -17.44
C SER A 247 7.43 4.19 -16.34
N GLU A 248 6.16 4.04 -16.72
CA GLU A 248 5.07 3.77 -15.78
C GLU A 248 5.22 2.41 -15.10
N GLY A 249 5.51 1.36 -15.87
CA GLY A 249 5.78 0.03 -15.33
C GLY A 249 6.96 0.00 -14.36
N TRP A 250 8.03 0.73 -14.68
CA TRP A 250 9.18 0.89 -13.78
C TRP A 250 8.78 1.54 -12.44
N SER A 251 8.00 2.62 -12.49
CA SER A 251 7.51 3.30 -11.30
C SER A 251 6.67 2.38 -10.41
N LEU A 252 5.75 1.60 -10.99
CA LEU A 252 4.91 0.64 -10.28
C LEU A 252 5.73 -0.45 -9.57
N CYS A 253 6.77 -0.98 -10.23
CA CYS A 253 7.69 -1.93 -9.62
C CYS A 253 8.45 -1.29 -8.45
N MET A 254 8.96 -0.07 -8.63
CA MET A 254 9.74 0.62 -7.60
C MET A 254 8.94 0.87 -6.32
N VAL A 255 7.65 1.22 -6.41
CA VAL A 255 6.78 1.39 -5.24
C VAL A 255 6.78 0.17 -4.30
N HIS A 256 6.87 -1.05 -4.85
CA HIS A 256 6.88 -2.28 -4.06
C HIS A 256 8.27 -2.66 -3.55
N VAL A 257 9.32 -2.29 -4.29
CA VAL A 257 10.72 -2.59 -3.94
C VAL A 257 11.24 -1.68 -2.82
N ILE A 258 10.77 -0.43 -2.76
CA ILE A 258 11.18 0.58 -1.77
C ILE A 258 11.10 0.10 -0.31
N PRO A 259 9.95 -0.42 0.19
CA PRO A 259 9.87 -0.88 1.57
C PRO A 259 10.81 -2.06 1.85
N ILE A 260 11.00 -2.97 0.88
CA ILE A 260 11.88 -4.14 1.02
C ILE A 260 13.35 -3.71 1.17
N VAL A 261 13.80 -2.82 0.29
CA VAL A 261 15.18 -2.29 0.30
C VAL A 261 15.44 -1.46 1.57
N THR A 262 14.44 -0.69 2.01
CA THR A 262 14.56 0.12 3.22
C THR A 262 14.69 -0.73 4.46
N VAL A 263 13.81 -1.73 4.63
CA VAL A 263 13.86 -2.62 5.79
C VAL A 263 15.17 -3.41 5.79
N SER A 264 15.61 -3.94 4.65
CA SER A 264 16.86 -4.69 4.57
C SER A 264 18.08 -3.82 4.92
N ALA A 265 18.18 -2.61 4.36
CA ALA A 265 19.25 -1.66 4.68
C ALA A 265 19.25 -1.28 6.17
N MET A 266 18.08 -1.02 6.74
CA MET A 266 17.94 -0.69 8.16
C MET A 266 18.37 -1.86 9.07
N THR A 267 17.94 -3.08 8.76
CA THR A 267 18.33 -4.28 9.53
C THR A 267 19.82 -4.57 9.42
N MET A 268 20.42 -4.39 8.23
CA MET A 268 21.85 -4.61 8.02
C MET A 268 22.68 -3.62 8.86
N ALA A 269 22.31 -2.34 8.84
CA ALA A 269 22.99 -1.32 9.65
C ALA A 269 22.90 -1.62 11.15
N TYR A 270 21.73 -2.06 11.62
CA TYR A 270 21.54 -2.48 13.01
C TYR A 270 22.44 -3.66 13.40
N LEU A 271 22.52 -4.71 12.56
CA LEU A 271 23.34 -5.89 12.83
C LEU A 271 24.83 -5.59 12.86
N ILE A 272 25.32 -4.76 11.93
CA ILE A 272 26.74 -4.38 11.87
C ILE A 272 27.17 -3.71 13.18
N THR A 273 26.33 -2.84 13.73
CA THR A 273 26.68 -2.13 14.95
C THR A 273 26.50 -2.95 16.21
N HIS A 274 25.49 -3.83 16.27
CA HIS A 274 25.41 -4.80 17.36
C HIS A 274 26.66 -5.70 17.41
N ASN A 275 27.15 -6.17 16.27
CA ASN A 275 28.37 -6.98 16.21
C ASN A 275 29.64 -6.19 16.58
N TYR A 276 29.70 -4.89 16.28
CA TYR A 276 30.81 -4.03 16.69
C TYR A 276 30.87 -3.84 18.20
N ILE A 277 29.72 -3.75 18.88
CA ILE A 277 29.65 -3.62 20.34
C ILE A 277 30.06 -4.94 21.01
N VAL A 278 29.61 -6.10 20.50
CA VAL A 278 29.96 -7.42 21.06
C VAL A 278 31.44 -7.79 20.85
N SER A 279 32.09 -7.27 19.80
CA SER A 279 33.51 -7.56 19.54
C SER A 279 34.47 -6.64 20.29
N ALA A 280 33.95 -5.61 20.98
CA ALA A 280 34.73 -4.63 21.73
C ALA A 280 34.82 -4.93 23.25
N ASP A 281 33.99 -5.86 23.75
CA ASP A 281 34.05 -6.46 25.09
C ASP A 281 34.80 -7.81 25.06
#